data_AF-A0A9P5IJ19-F1
#
_entry.id   AF-A0A9P5IJ19-F1
#
_cell.length_a   1.000
_cell.length_b   1.000
_cell.length_c   1.000
_cell.angle_alpha   90.00
_cell.angle_beta   90.00
_cell.angle_gamma   90.00
#
_symmetry.space_group_name_H-M   'P 1'
#
loop_
_entity.id
_entity.type
_entity.pdbx_description
1 polymer ?
#
loop_
_entity_poly.entity_id
_entity_poly.type
_entity_poly.pdbx_seq_one_letter_code
_entity_poly.pdbx_strand_id
1 'polypeptide(L)'
;MKLSPIVASALLLFLPAIVSAAPTSSPAEISTIDSDPTQLFGRDGQTCNEPRPVMTGDKTKDDAATKKYNDLKKKMADATAAAHKGQTACPSTSLTDFTKSKDKTKRTQIKTKCVNGYQACVKNRKAANTACTQLGGTVDQGHLTAVTVCQSSLDTWKAKNP
;
A
#
# COMPACT_ATOMS: atom_id res chain seq x y z
N MET A 1 -12.28 -24.36 77.69
CA MET A 1 -12.10 -25.78 77.32
C MET A 1 -12.37 -25.89 75.83
N LYS A 2 -11.60 -26.51 74.94
CA LYS A 2 -10.42 -27.37 75.01
C LYS A 2 -9.84 -27.38 73.57
N LEU A 3 -8.52 -27.21 73.46
CA LEU A 3 -7.57 -27.98 72.64
C LEU A 3 -7.79 -28.10 71.11
N SER A 4 -6.87 -27.48 70.36
CA SER A 4 -6.29 -27.96 69.08
C SER A 4 -5.57 -29.33 69.29
N PRO A 5 -4.97 -30.07 68.30
CA PRO A 5 -4.47 -29.65 66.96
C PRO A 5 -4.54 -30.76 65.85
N ILE A 6 -3.73 -30.60 64.78
CA ILE A 6 -3.15 -31.63 63.88
C ILE A 6 -3.92 -31.89 62.56
N VAL A 7 -3.36 -31.92 61.33
CA VAL A 7 -2.07 -31.54 60.69
C VAL A 7 -2.25 -31.82 59.18
N ALA A 8 -1.53 -31.05 58.35
CA ALA A 8 -1.08 -31.31 56.98
C ALA A 8 -2.09 -31.70 55.88
N SER A 9 -2.08 -30.88 54.82
CA SER A 9 -1.30 -31.28 53.63
C SER A 9 -0.87 -30.04 52.85
N ALA A 10 0.44 -29.98 52.62
CA ALA A 10 1.10 -29.00 51.81
C ALA A 10 0.68 -29.13 50.34
N LEU A 11 0.40 -28.02 49.67
CA LEU A 11 0.67 -27.91 48.25
C LEU A 11 1.20 -26.49 47.97
N LEU A 12 2.53 -26.39 47.97
CA LEU A 12 3.26 -25.34 47.29
C LEU A 12 3.04 -25.51 45.78
N LEU A 13 2.26 -24.63 45.17
CA LEU A 13 2.37 -24.37 43.74
C LEU A 13 2.51 -22.86 43.52
N PHE A 14 3.69 -22.53 43.00
CA PHE A 14 4.11 -21.23 42.54
C PHE A 14 3.09 -20.66 41.54
N LEU A 15 2.48 -19.53 41.88
CA LEU A 15 1.83 -18.66 40.91
C LEU A 15 2.88 -17.65 40.41
N PRO A 16 3.24 -17.64 39.12
CA PRO A 16 4.01 -16.53 38.58
C PRO A 16 3.14 -15.28 38.65
N ALA A 17 3.68 -14.22 39.27
CA ALA A 17 3.12 -12.88 39.20
C ALA A 17 3.02 -12.49 37.73
N ILE A 18 1.79 -12.45 37.22
CA ILE A 18 1.49 -11.91 35.90
C ILE A 18 1.64 -10.39 36.06
N VAL A 19 2.84 -9.88 35.75
CA VAL A 19 3.06 -8.46 35.53
C VAL A 19 2.15 -8.07 34.37
N SER A 20 1.08 -7.35 34.66
CA SER A 20 0.28 -6.65 33.66
C SER A 20 1.12 -5.48 33.14
N ALA A 21 2.05 -5.79 32.24
CA ALA A 21 2.57 -4.80 31.32
C ALA A 21 1.50 -4.62 30.25
N ALA A 22 0.74 -3.53 30.35
CA ALA A 22 0.00 -3.00 29.21
C ALA A 22 0.95 -2.95 28.01
N PRO A 23 0.52 -3.33 26.78
CA PRO A 23 1.35 -3.13 25.61
C PRO A 23 1.58 -1.62 25.49
N THR A 24 2.76 -1.18 25.89
CA THR A 24 3.26 0.13 25.52
C THR A 24 3.27 0.12 24.00
N SER A 25 2.41 0.96 23.42
CA SER A 25 2.41 1.31 22.02
C SER A 25 3.79 1.90 21.70
N SER A 26 4.74 1.01 21.41
CA SER A 26 5.96 1.39 20.73
C SER A 26 5.54 2.05 19.43
N PRO A 27 6.08 3.24 19.11
CA PRO A 27 5.90 3.80 17.79
C PRO A 27 6.33 2.72 16.80
N ALA A 28 5.46 2.39 15.84
CA ALA A 28 5.85 1.56 14.73
C ALA A 28 7.16 2.13 14.20
N GLU A 29 8.25 1.39 14.41
CA GLU A 29 9.51 1.72 13.79
C GLU A 29 9.24 1.63 12.30
N ILE A 30 9.06 2.81 11.69
CA ILE A 30 9.30 3.03 10.27
C ILE A 30 10.80 2.83 10.11
N SER A 31 11.22 1.58 10.26
CA SER A 31 12.57 1.12 10.05
C SER A 31 12.79 1.31 8.57
N THR A 32 13.51 2.40 8.27
CA THR A 32 14.23 2.66 7.03
C THR A 32 13.67 1.93 5.82
N ILE A 33 12.85 2.64 5.03
CA ILE A 33 12.51 2.24 3.67
C ILE A 33 13.81 2.37 2.83
N ASP A 34 14.76 1.48 3.08
CA ASP A 34 15.83 1.02 2.20
C ASP A 34 15.37 -0.29 1.52
N SER A 35 14.05 -0.43 1.35
CA SER A 35 13.46 -1.51 0.60
C SER A 35 13.39 -1.06 -0.85
N ASP A 36 14.19 -1.70 -1.68
CA ASP A 36 14.09 -1.68 -3.13
C ASP A 36 12.61 -1.46 -3.55
N PRO A 37 12.27 -0.30 -4.14
CA PRO A 37 10.89 0.01 -4.47
C PRO A 37 10.26 -1.10 -5.31
N THR A 38 11.04 -1.81 -6.13
CA THR A 38 10.51 -2.90 -6.97
C THR A 38 9.91 -4.07 -6.18
N GLN A 39 10.38 -4.36 -4.96
CA GLN A 39 9.82 -5.44 -4.13
C GLN A 39 8.50 -5.05 -3.45
N LEU A 40 8.30 -3.77 -3.11
CA LEU A 40 7.02 -3.27 -2.60
C LEU A 40 5.92 -3.25 -3.68
N PHE A 41 6.32 -3.20 -4.95
CA PHE A 41 5.41 -3.03 -6.09
C PHE A 41 5.15 -4.30 -6.91
N GLY A 42 5.84 -5.41 -6.62
CA GLY A 42 5.51 -6.73 -7.19
C GLY A 42 4.17 -7.30 -6.71
N ARG A 43 3.46 -6.61 -5.80
CA ARG A 43 2.10 -6.98 -5.40
C ARG A 43 1.09 -6.54 -6.46
N ASP A 44 0.99 -7.34 -7.52
CA ASP A 44 -0.20 -7.45 -8.37
C ASP A 44 -1.43 -7.99 -7.59
N GLY A 45 -1.27 -8.30 -6.29
CA GLY A 45 -2.33 -8.77 -5.40
C GLY A 45 -3.36 -7.72 -4.97
N GLN A 46 -3.59 -6.68 -5.77
CA GLN A 46 -4.72 -5.75 -5.61
C GLN A 46 -5.90 -6.34 -6.37
N THR A 47 -6.82 -7.01 -5.67
CA THR A 47 -8.02 -7.53 -6.33
C THR A 47 -9.17 -6.58 -6.07
N CYS A 48 -9.65 -5.94 -7.14
CA CYS A 48 -10.81 -5.06 -7.08
C CYS A 48 -12.09 -5.81 -6.63
N ASN A 49 -12.10 -7.14 -6.74
CA ASN A 49 -13.22 -8.02 -6.35
C ASN A 49 -14.55 -7.53 -6.94
N GLU A 50 -14.52 -7.10 -8.19
CA GLU A 50 -15.68 -6.56 -8.87
C GLU A 50 -16.71 -7.64 -9.23
N PRO A 51 -18.01 -7.38 -9.02
CA PRO A 51 -19.06 -8.30 -9.46
C PRO A 51 -19.15 -8.29 -10.99
N ARG A 52 -19.43 -9.46 -11.58
CA ARG A 52 -19.76 -9.55 -13.01
C ARG A 52 -21.15 -8.95 -13.28
N PRO A 53 -21.40 -8.42 -14.49
CA PRO A 53 -22.72 -7.96 -14.86
C PRO A 53 -23.76 -9.09 -14.74
N VAL A 54 -24.93 -8.77 -14.19
CA VAL A 54 -26.08 -9.69 -14.13
C VAL A 54 -26.79 -9.64 -15.48
N MET A 55 -26.95 -10.80 -16.12
CA MET A 55 -27.67 -10.91 -17.38
C MET A 55 -29.18 -10.94 -17.12
N THR A 56 -29.91 -10.16 -17.91
CA THR A 56 -31.34 -9.94 -17.76
C THR A 56 -32.17 -10.70 -18.80
N GLY A 57 -31.53 -11.22 -19.85
CA GLY A 57 -32.19 -11.84 -20.99
C GLY A 57 -32.63 -10.82 -22.06
N ASP A 58 -32.52 -9.52 -21.76
CA ASP A 58 -32.68 -8.44 -22.73
C ASP A 58 -31.33 -8.15 -23.38
N LYS A 59 -31.20 -8.55 -24.65
CA LYS A 59 -29.93 -8.46 -25.39
C LYS A 59 -29.35 -7.04 -25.38
N THR A 60 -30.18 -6.02 -25.55
CA THR A 60 -29.69 -4.63 -25.62
C THR A 60 -29.14 -4.17 -24.28
N LYS A 61 -29.81 -4.51 -23.17
CA LYS A 61 -29.33 -4.19 -21.82
C LYS A 61 -28.08 -4.99 -21.46
N ASP A 62 -28.05 -6.26 -21.79
CA ASP A 62 -26.93 -7.16 -21.49
C ASP A 62 -25.66 -6.76 -22.26
N ASP A 63 -25.79 -6.38 -23.54
CA ASP A 63 -24.70 -5.85 -24.37
C ASP A 63 -24.16 -4.52 -23.79
N ALA A 64 -25.05 -3.61 -23.40
CA ALA A 64 -24.65 -2.32 -22.81
C ALA A 64 -23.94 -2.50 -21.45
N ALA A 65 -24.46 -3.37 -20.58
CA ALA A 65 -23.85 -3.69 -19.29
C ALA A 65 -22.48 -4.34 -19.46
N THR A 66 -22.35 -5.29 -20.39
CA THR A 66 -21.09 -5.95 -20.72
C THR A 66 -20.07 -4.95 -21.28
N LYS A 67 -20.49 -4.06 -22.19
CA LYS A 67 -19.61 -3.03 -22.73
C LYS A 67 -19.10 -2.09 -21.64
N LYS A 68 -20.00 -1.58 -20.78
CA LYS A 68 -19.63 -0.70 -19.67
C LYS A 68 -18.63 -1.38 -18.73
N TYR A 69 -18.86 -2.64 -18.39
CA TYR A 69 -17.95 -3.43 -17.56
C TYR A 69 -16.56 -3.56 -18.20
N ASN A 70 -16.50 -3.94 -19.48
CA ASN A 70 -15.25 -4.09 -20.21
C ASN A 70 -14.48 -2.77 -20.34
N ASP A 71 -15.18 -1.66 -20.64
CA ASP A 71 -14.59 -0.33 -20.72
C ASP A 71 -13.96 0.10 -19.39
N LEU A 72 -14.64 -0.15 -18.27
CA LEU A 72 -14.13 0.16 -16.93
C LEU A 72 -12.97 -0.75 -16.53
N LYS A 73 -13.01 -2.04 -16.84
CA LYS A 73 -11.89 -2.97 -16.65
C LYS A 73 -10.65 -2.51 -17.42
N LYS A 74 -10.84 -2.11 -18.67
CA LYS A 74 -9.76 -1.55 -19.50
C LYS A 74 -9.21 -0.27 -18.88
N LYS A 75 -10.08 0.67 -18.47
CA LYS A 75 -9.67 1.91 -17.82
C LYS A 75 -8.86 1.66 -16.54
N MET A 76 -9.27 0.69 -15.73
CA MET A 76 -8.54 0.28 -14.53
C MET A 76 -7.15 -0.27 -14.89
N ALA A 77 -7.07 -1.19 -15.86
CA ALA A 77 -5.81 -1.77 -16.31
C ALA A 77 -4.85 -0.73 -16.92
N ASP A 78 -5.36 0.15 -17.77
CA ASP A 78 -4.59 1.23 -18.41
C ASP A 78 -4.07 2.21 -17.35
N ALA A 79 -4.88 2.54 -16.33
CA ALA A 79 -4.46 3.35 -15.20
C ALA A 79 -3.37 2.65 -14.38
N THR A 80 -3.52 1.37 -14.05
CA THR A 80 -2.46 0.62 -13.34
C THR A 80 -1.16 0.59 -14.14
N ALA A 81 -1.21 0.35 -15.45
CA ALA A 81 -0.04 0.39 -16.32
C ALA A 81 0.61 1.79 -16.36
N ALA A 82 -0.20 2.85 -16.44
CA ALA A 82 0.29 4.22 -16.39
C ALA A 82 0.92 4.56 -15.02
N ALA A 83 0.40 4.00 -13.93
CA ALA A 83 1.01 4.14 -12.61
C ALA A 83 2.41 3.50 -12.56
N HIS A 84 2.56 2.28 -13.09
CA HIS A 84 3.86 1.61 -13.20
C HIS A 84 4.83 2.41 -14.08
N LYS A 85 4.37 2.96 -15.22
CA LYS A 85 5.20 3.85 -16.05
C LYS A 85 5.67 5.10 -15.29
N GLY A 86 4.82 5.67 -14.44
CA GLY A 86 5.20 6.77 -13.55
C GLY A 86 6.30 6.38 -12.58
N GLN A 87 6.21 5.19 -11.98
CA GLN A 87 7.25 4.67 -11.08
C GLN A 87 8.58 4.43 -11.81
N THR A 88 8.56 3.77 -12.97
CA THR A 88 9.78 3.44 -13.73
C THR A 88 10.48 4.67 -14.29
N ALA A 89 9.80 5.82 -14.39
CA ALA A 89 10.44 7.09 -14.71
C ALA A 89 11.50 7.50 -13.66
N CYS A 90 11.36 7.05 -12.42
CA CYS A 90 12.36 7.19 -11.36
C CYS A 90 13.00 5.83 -11.03
N PRO A 91 13.99 5.36 -11.79
CA PRO A 91 14.66 4.09 -11.49
C PRO A 91 15.36 4.15 -10.13
N SER A 92 15.56 2.99 -9.50
CA SER A 92 16.23 2.87 -8.18
C SER A 92 17.63 3.53 -8.16
N THR A 93 18.33 3.53 -9.29
CA THR A 93 19.63 4.20 -9.45
C THR A 93 19.55 5.73 -9.31
N SER A 94 18.37 6.33 -9.47
CA SER A 94 18.18 7.79 -9.39
C SER A 94 18.63 8.35 -8.05
N LEU A 95 18.40 7.63 -6.95
CA LEU A 95 18.82 8.08 -5.62
C LEU A 95 20.35 8.14 -5.52
N THR A 96 21.02 7.10 -5.99
CA THR A 96 22.49 7.01 -6.05
C THR A 96 23.06 8.12 -6.92
N ASP A 97 22.51 8.32 -8.12
CA ASP A 97 22.97 9.35 -9.07
C ASP A 97 22.74 10.77 -8.53
N PHE A 98 21.60 10.99 -7.86
CA PHE A 98 21.30 12.26 -7.20
C PHE A 98 22.30 12.55 -6.08
N THR A 99 22.59 11.57 -5.23
CA THR A 99 23.42 11.75 -4.02
C THR A 99 24.89 11.90 -4.37
N LYS A 100 25.39 11.17 -5.39
CA LYS A 100 26.79 11.25 -5.84
C LYS A 100 27.08 12.46 -6.71
N SER A 101 26.07 13.09 -7.31
CA SER A 101 26.28 14.22 -8.20
C SER A 101 26.61 15.50 -7.42
N LYS A 102 27.70 16.16 -7.81
CA LYS A 102 28.03 17.53 -7.38
C LYS A 102 27.41 18.59 -8.29
N ASP A 103 26.81 18.18 -9.41
CA ASP A 103 26.20 19.07 -10.39
C ASP A 103 24.73 19.34 -10.02
N LYS A 104 24.46 20.59 -9.64
CA LYS A 104 23.13 21.09 -9.28
C LYS A 104 22.11 20.92 -10.42
N THR A 105 22.54 21.08 -11.67
CA THR A 105 21.67 20.92 -12.85
C THR A 105 21.26 19.46 -13.00
N LYS A 106 22.22 18.53 -12.90
CA LYS A 106 21.93 17.09 -12.93
C LYS A 106 21.00 16.67 -11.80
N ARG A 107 21.24 17.13 -10.56
CA ARG A 107 20.36 16.85 -9.42
C ARG A 107 18.95 17.43 -9.62
N THR A 108 18.83 18.64 -10.18
CA THR A 108 17.55 19.25 -10.54
C THR A 108 16.80 18.39 -11.57
N GLN A 109 17.47 17.93 -12.62
CA GLN A 109 16.86 17.08 -13.65
C GLN A 109 16.37 15.75 -13.06
N ILE A 110 17.18 15.08 -12.23
CA ILE A 110 16.79 13.83 -11.57
C ILE A 110 15.59 14.06 -10.65
N LYS A 111 15.63 15.10 -9.81
CA LYS A 111 14.51 15.45 -8.92
C LYS A 111 13.23 15.67 -9.72
N THR A 112 13.26 16.51 -10.75
CA THR A 112 12.10 16.81 -11.59
C THR A 112 11.53 15.55 -12.24
N LYS A 113 12.40 14.69 -12.80
CA LYS A 113 11.99 13.42 -13.40
C LYS A 113 11.27 12.53 -12.38
N CYS A 114 11.83 12.39 -11.18
CA CYS A 114 11.25 11.55 -10.14
C CYS A 114 9.95 12.12 -9.55
N VAL A 115 9.89 13.43 -9.31
CA VAL A 115 8.65 14.10 -8.86
C VAL A 115 7.53 13.89 -9.89
N ASN A 116 7.81 14.13 -11.18
CA ASN A 116 6.81 13.94 -12.23
C ASN A 116 6.36 12.47 -12.35
N GLY A 117 7.30 11.53 -12.24
CA GLY A 117 7.03 10.10 -12.26
C GLY A 117 6.11 9.66 -11.11
N TYR A 118 6.44 10.00 -9.87
CA TYR A 118 5.61 9.63 -8.72
C TYR A 118 4.28 10.39 -8.68
N GLN A 119 4.22 11.63 -9.16
CA GLN A 119 2.95 12.34 -9.33
C GLN A 119 2.03 11.63 -10.33
N ALA A 120 2.58 11.15 -11.45
CA ALA A 120 1.84 10.30 -12.39
C ALA A 120 1.42 8.98 -11.74
N CYS A 121 2.26 8.36 -10.91
CA CYS A 121 1.86 7.16 -10.17
C CYS A 121 0.65 7.43 -9.27
N VAL A 122 0.70 8.45 -8.40
CA VAL A 122 -0.40 8.78 -7.47
C VAL A 122 -1.70 9.01 -8.22
N LYS A 123 -1.66 9.84 -9.28
CA LYS A 123 -2.84 10.14 -10.11
C LYS A 123 -3.47 8.87 -10.67
N ASN A 124 -2.64 7.99 -11.24
CA ASN A 124 -3.13 6.81 -11.93
C ASN A 124 -3.56 5.69 -10.97
N ARG A 125 -2.92 5.53 -9.79
CA ARG A 125 -3.43 4.64 -8.74
C ARG A 125 -4.81 5.06 -8.26
N LYS A 126 -5.03 6.36 -8.01
CA LYS A 126 -6.35 6.88 -7.65
C LYS A 126 -7.39 6.66 -8.77
N ALA A 127 -6.99 6.80 -10.03
CA ALA A 127 -7.85 6.54 -11.18
C ALA A 127 -8.23 5.04 -11.29
N ALA A 128 -7.28 4.13 -11.05
CA ALA A 128 -7.54 2.69 -10.98
C ALA A 128 -8.54 2.35 -9.87
N ASN A 129 -8.32 2.90 -8.66
CA ASN A 129 -9.24 2.70 -7.52
C ASN A 129 -10.65 3.25 -7.83
N THR A 130 -10.73 4.40 -8.51
CA THR A 130 -12.02 4.96 -8.95
C THR A 130 -12.73 4.05 -9.94
N ALA A 131 -12.00 3.50 -10.93
CA ALA A 131 -12.56 2.55 -11.87
C ALA A 131 -13.02 1.27 -11.17
N CYS A 132 -12.30 0.81 -10.15
CA CYS A 132 -12.69 -0.31 -9.33
C CYS A 132 -14.04 -0.07 -8.62
N THR A 133 -14.20 1.07 -7.95
CA THR A 133 -15.48 1.45 -7.32
C THR A 133 -16.61 1.57 -8.36
N GLN A 134 -16.33 2.10 -9.56
CA GLN A 134 -17.30 2.19 -10.64
C GLN A 134 -17.74 0.83 -11.20
N LEU A 135 -16.90 -0.20 -11.05
CA LEU A 135 -17.24 -1.59 -11.35
C LEU A 135 -18.07 -2.26 -10.23
N GLY A 136 -18.28 -1.58 -9.10
CA GLY A 136 -18.91 -2.16 -7.91
C GLY A 136 -17.96 -3.00 -7.06
N GLY A 137 -16.65 -2.93 -7.34
CA GLY A 137 -15.62 -3.56 -6.54
C GLY A 137 -15.27 -2.78 -5.27
N THR A 138 -14.45 -3.38 -4.42
CA THR A 138 -13.99 -2.80 -3.17
C THR A 138 -12.52 -2.41 -3.26
N VAL A 139 -12.22 -1.18 -2.87
CA VAL A 139 -10.84 -0.70 -2.73
C VAL A 139 -10.27 -1.29 -1.44
N ASP A 140 -9.53 -2.38 -1.57
CA ASP A 140 -8.89 -3.07 -0.43
C ASP A 140 -7.64 -2.32 0.11
N GLN A 141 -7.06 -2.87 1.17
CA GLN A 141 -5.84 -2.31 1.77
C GLN A 141 -4.66 -2.29 0.80
N GLY A 142 -4.60 -3.22 -0.16
CA GLY A 142 -3.58 -3.24 -1.21
C GLY A 142 -3.66 -2.00 -2.11
N HIS A 143 -4.86 -1.62 -2.53
CA HIS A 143 -5.10 -0.43 -3.35
C HIS A 143 -4.73 0.86 -2.61
N LEU A 144 -5.09 0.94 -1.32
CA LEU A 144 -4.73 2.09 -0.47
C LEU A 144 -3.22 2.17 -0.29
N THR A 145 -2.57 1.05 0.01
CA THR A 145 -1.12 0.94 0.16
C THR A 145 -0.42 1.40 -1.13
N ALA A 146 -0.90 0.99 -2.31
CA ALA A 146 -0.29 1.39 -3.57
C ALA A 146 -0.31 2.91 -3.81
N VAL A 147 -1.38 3.60 -3.41
CA VAL A 147 -1.43 5.08 -3.43
C VAL A 147 -0.45 5.65 -2.43
N THR A 148 -0.45 5.16 -1.20
CA THR A 148 0.42 5.62 -0.11
C THR A 148 1.89 5.52 -0.49
N VAL A 149 2.34 4.38 -1.02
CA VAL A 149 3.76 4.23 -1.40
C VAL A 149 4.14 5.24 -2.48
N CYS A 150 3.31 5.46 -3.50
CA CYS A 150 3.58 6.48 -4.51
C CYS A 150 3.57 7.91 -3.95
N GLN A 151 2.71 8.19 -2.98
CA GLN A 151 2.64 9.47 -2.29
C GLN A 151 3.90 9.70 -1.43
N SER A 152 4.31 8.72 -0.63
CA SER A 152 5.51 8.79 0.19
C SER A 152 6.77 8.99 -0.66
N SER A 153 6.88 8.30 -1.79
CA SER A 153 7.99 8.51 -2.71
C SER A 153 7.97 9.91 -3.36
N LEU A 154 6.78 10.41 -3.74
CA LEU A 154 6.62 11.76 -4.25
C LEU A 154 7.11 12.80 -3.24
N ASP A 155 6.68 12.68 -2.00
CA ASP A 155 7.01 13.64 -0.94
C ASP A 155 8.49 13.57 -0.58
N THR A 156 9.06 12.36 -0.56
CA THR A 156 10.52 12.14 -0.40
C THR A 156 11.30 12.88 -1.48
N TRP A 157 10.90 12.79 -2.75
CA TRP A 157 11.60 13.47 -3.84
C TRP A 157 11.39 14.98 -3.84
N LYS A 158 10.19 15.46 -3.45
CA LYS A 158 9.93 16.90 -3.30
C LYS A 158 10.82 17.55 -2.23
N ALA A 159 11.06 16.84 -1.12
CA ALA A 159 11.87 17.32 0.00
C ALA A 159 13.38 17.41 -0.30
N LYS A 160 13.89 16.74 -1.34
CA LYS A 160 15.32 16.77 -1.66
C LYS A 160 15.77 18.13 -2.19
N ASN A 161 16.89 18.65 -1.70
CA ASN A 161 17.50 19.87 -2.22
C ASN A 161 18.42 19.55 -3.41
N PRO A 162 18.14 20.10 -4.61
CA PRO A 162 18.97 19.87 -5.78
C PRO A 162 20.28 20.65 -5.77
#